data_AF-A0A6P7TUR0-F1
#
_entry.id   AF-A0A6P7TUR0-F1
#
_cell.length_a   1.000
_cell.length_b   1.000
_cell.length_c   1.000
_cell.angle_alpha   90.00
_cell.angle_beta   90.00
_cell.angle_gamma   90.00
#
_symmetry.space_group_name_H-M   'P 1'
#
loop_
_entity.id
_entity.type
_entity.pdbx_description
1 polymer ?
#
loop_
_entity_poly.entity_id
_entity_poly.type
_entity_poly.pdbx_seq_one_letter_code
_entity_poly.pdbx_strand_id
1 'polypeptide(L)'
;MSLTIPERVELIFLSGRDGATNRTVAETFNQKHPGKAVSHTTVGRLVQKFRATGSVHDKLRSGRPVISNETRVSVINELQKSPKKSVRRLSQEIGVPRTTMRRIIKAAEVCKLATSHLKSHEFPPISLPYDVEHLEGCMRAADPEDLTTKAEVPAADSQPE
;
A
#
# COMPACT_ATOMS: atom_id res chain seq x y z
N MET A 1 0.43 26.09 1.12
CA MET A 1 1.30 25.82 -0.03
C MET A 1 1.21 24.35 -0.40
N SER A 2 0.82 24.03 -1.64
CA SER A 2 0.82 22.65 -2.15
C SER A 2 2.15 22.37 -2.84
N LEU A 3 2.95 21.45 -2.29
CA LEU A 3 4.14 20.94 -2.95
C LEU A 3 3.74 20.15 -4.18
N THR A 4 4.39 20.42 -5.31
CA THR A 4 4.26 19.62 -6.53
C THR A 4 4.90 18.24 -6.34
N ILE A 5 4.56 17.29 -7.20
CA ILE A 5 5.15 15.94 -7.17
C ILE A 5 6.69 15.98 -7.23
N PRO A 6 7.33 16.68 -8.19
CA PRO A 6 8.80 16.70 -8.27
C PRO A 6 9.45 17.29 -7.02
N GLU A 7 8.87 18.34 -6.43
CA GLU A 7 9.38 18.93 -5.18
C GLU A 7 9.31 17.96 -4.00
N ARG A 8 8.25 17.14 -3.93
CA ARG A 8 8.15 16.10 -2.90
C ARG A 8 9.18 15.00 -3.12
N VAL A 9 9.42 14.62 -4.37
CA VAL A 9 10.47 13.66 -4.71
C VAL A 9 11.85 14.20 -4.31
N GLU A 10 12.13 15.48 -4.59
CA GLU A 10 13.36 16.14 -4.14
C GLU A 10 13.52 16.07 -2.61
N LEU A 11 12.45 16.39 -1.85
CA LEU A 11 12.48 16.29 -0.39
C LEU A 11 12.76 14.87 0.11
N ILE A 12 12.21 13.84 -0.55
CA ILE A 12 12.49 12.44 -0.20
C ILE A 12 13.97 12.11 -0.48
N PHE A 13 14.51 12.52 -1.63
CA PHE A 13 15.93 12.32 -1.95
C PHE A 13 16.86 13.01 -0.94
N LEU A 14 16.54 14.25 -0.54
CA LEU A 14 17.31 14.96 0.48
C LEU A 14 17.26 14.25 1.84
N SER A 15 16.11 13.65 2.19
CA SER A 15 15.95 12.91 3.45
C SER A 15 16.67 11.56 3.50
N GLY A 16 17.06 11.02 2.34
CA GLY A 16 17.79 9.75 2.23
C GLY A 16 19.30 9.89 2.37
N ARG A 17 19.84 11.10 2.50
CA ARG A 17 21.28 11.33 2.74
C ARG A 17 21.64 10.99 4.19
N ASP A 18 22.84 10.45 4.39
CA ASP A 18 23.33 10.11 5.72
C ASP A 18 23.32 11.33 6.66
N GLY A 19 22.80 11.15 7.88
CA GLY A 19 22.69 12.22 8.88
C GLY A 19 21.65 13.31 8.58
N ALA A 20 20.84 13.16 7.53
CA ALA A 20 19.81 14.15 7.20
C ALA A 20 18.70 14.17 8.27
N THR A 21 18.46 15.35 8.85
CA THR A 21 17.32 15.59 9.73
C THR A 21 16.24 16.35 8.98
N ASN A 22 14.98 16.25 9.43
CA ASN A 22 13.89 17.00 8.80
C ASN A 22 14.13 18.53 8.76
N ARG A 23 14.94 19.07 9.68
CA ARG A 23 15.32 20.48 9.71
C ARG A 23 16.34 20.80 8.63
N THR A 24 17.44 20.04 8.55
CA THR A 24 18.49 20.26 7.55
C THR A 24 17.94 20.07 6.13
N VAL A 25 17.01 19.13 5.93
CA VAL A 25 16.29 18.94 4.65
C VAL A 25 15.41 20.14 4.30
N ALA A 26 14.65 20.68 5.26
CA ALA A 26 13.82 21.85 5.02
C ALA A 26 14.66 23.09 4.71
N GLU A 27 15.77 23.29 5.41
CA GLU A 27 16.71 24.40 5.18
C GLU A 27 17.35 24.32 3.80
N THR A 28 17.90 23.16 3.42
CA THR A 28 18.49 22.96 2.09
C THR A 28 17.46 23.12 0.97
N PHE A 29 16.23 22.67 1.17
CA PHE A 29 15.15 22.89 0.20
C PHE A 29 14.78 24.38 0.10
N ASN A 30 14.63 25.07 1.22
CA ASN A 30 14.23 26.49 1.25
C ASN A 30 15.31 27.41 0.67
N GLN A 31 16.60 27.07 0.84
CA GLN A 31 17.71 27.77 0.21
C GLN A 31 17.65 27.66 -1.32
N LYS A 32 17.29 26.49 -1.85
CA LYS A 32 17.15 26.27 -3.30
C LYS A 32 15.90 26.89 -3.89
N HIS A 33 14.83 27.00 -3.11
CA HIS A 33 13.51 27.46 -3.55
C HIS A 33 13.05 28.71 -2.76
N PRO A 34 13.67 29.90 -2.98
CA PRO A 34 13.29 31.14 -2.31
C PRO A 34 11.91 31.61 -2.80
N GLY A 35 10.86 31.18 -2.10
CA GLY A 35 9.46 31.46 -2.46
C GLY A 35 8.50 30.33 -2.11
N LYS A 36 9.02 29.13 -1.86
CA LYS A 36 8.23 27.96 -1.43
C LYS A 36 8.79 27.38 -0.13
N ALA A 37 8.66 28.17 0.95
CA ALA A 37 9.13 27.75 2.27
C ALA A 37 8.37 26.50 2.76
N VAL A 38 9.12 25.44 3.01
CA VAL A 38 8.66 24.18 3.60
C VAL A 38 9.10 24.12 5.05
N SER A 39 8.19 23.69 5.93
CA SER A 39 8.52 23.45 7.33
C SER A 39 9.07 22.05 7.54
N HIS A 40 9.94 21.86 8.54
CA HIS A 40 10.46 20.53 8.93
C HIS A 40 9.33 19.53 9.27
N THR A 41 8.18 20.00 9.76
CA THR A 41 7.02 19.13 10.04
C THR A 41 6.39 18.58 8.76
N THR A 42 6.36 19.39 7.70
CA THR A 42 5.89 18.98 6.37
C THR A 42 6.78 17.90 5.78
N VAL A 43 8.11 18.06 5.93
CA VAL A 43 9.09 17.05 5.54
C VAL A 43 8.85 15.75 6.30
N GLY A 44 8.73 15.80 7.64
CA GLY A 44 8.48 14.60 8.45
C GLY A 44 7.20 13.86 8.06
N ARG A 45 6.09 14.58 7.85
CA ARG A 45 4.82 14.00 7.39
C ARG A 45 4.95 13.34 6.01
N LEU A 46 5.69 13.97 5.10
CA LEU A 46 5.93 13.44 3.76
C LEU A 46 6.76 12.16 3.82
N VAL A 47 7.87 12.15 4.57
CA VAL A 47 8.73 10.99 4.76
C VAL A 47 7.97 9.85 5.42
N GLN A 48 7.19 10.12 6.47
CA GLN A 48 6.38 9.10 7.13
C GLN A 48 5.34 8.50 6.19
N LYS A 49 4.65 9.34 5.39
CA LYS A 49 3.72 8.86 4.36
C LYS A 49 4.42 7.98 3.33
N PHE A 50 5.60 8.40 2.87
CA PHE A 50 6.39 7.67 1.89
C PHE A 50 6.84 6.32 2.44
N ARG A 51 7.34 6.26 3.69
CA ARG A 51 7.69 4.99 4.35
C ARG A 51 6.50 4.04 4.48
N ALA A 52 5.31 4.56 4.74
CA ALA A 52 4.11 3.75 4.92
C ALA A 52 3.47 3.27 3.60
N THR A 53 3.63 4.01 2.50
CA THR A 53 2.86 3.76 1.25
C THR A 53 3.73 3.61 -0.01
N GLY A 54 5.02 3.93 0.06
CA GLY A 54 5.93 4.02 -1.09
C GLY A 54 5.60 5.16 -2.06
N SER A 55 4.61 6.01 -1.78
CA SER A 55 4.10 7.00 -2.73
C SER A 55 4.19 8.43 -2.22
N VAL A 56 4.64 9.33 -3.09
CA VAL A 56 4.66 10.78 -2.86
C VAL A 56 3.35 11.47 -3.26
N HIS A 57 2.49 10.77 -3.99
CA HIS A 57 1.21 11.28 -4.48
C HIS A 57 0.29 11.70 -3.33
N ASP A 58 -0.61 12.63 -3.63
CA ASP A 58 -1.66 12.96 -2.68
C ASP A 58 -2.58 11.76 -2.49
N LYS A 59 -2.98 11.54 -1.23
CA LYS A 59 -4.04 10.59 -0.95
C LYS A 59 -5.29 11.11 -1.65
N LEU A 60 -5.98 10.22 -2.37
CA LEU A 60 -7.31 10.51 -2.87
C LEU A 60 -8.14 11.00 -1.70
N ARG A 61 -8.74 12.18 -1.84
CA ARG A 61 -9.62 12.71 -0.81
C ARG A 61 -10.76 11.73 -0.66
N SER A 62 -10.98 11.24 0.56
CA SER A 62 -12.23 10.59 0.93
C SER A 62 -13.31 11.67 0.86
N GLY A 63 -13.87 11.89 -0.33
CA GLY A 63 -15.07 12.70 -0.49
C GLY A 63 -16.18 12.13 0.39
N ARG A 64 -17.23 12.92 0.68
CA ARG A 64 -18.33 12.48 1.54
C ARG A 64 -18.93 11.17 1.00
N PRO A 65 -18.81 10.02 1.69
CA PRO A 65 -19.56 8.84 1.31
C PRO A 65 -21.02 9.15 1.66
N VAL A 66 -21.83 9.44 0.65
CA VAL A 66 -23.25 9.80 0.86
C VAL A 66 -24.05 8.60 1.40
N ILE A 67 -23.52 7.39 1.26
CA ILE A 67 -24.22 6.13 1.48
C ILE A 67 -23.27 5.15 2.16
N SER A 68 -23.70 4.50 3.26
CA SER A 68 -22.91 3.48 3.96
C SER A 68 -22.59 2.30 3.04
N ASN A 69 -21.46 1.63 3.26
CA ASN A 69 -21.10 0.47 2.44
C ASN A 69 -22.08 -0.69 2.63
N GLU A 70 -22.56 -0.89 3.86
CA GLU A 70 -23.57 -1.91 4.21
C GLU A 70 -24.85 -1.77 3.38
N THR A 71 -25.41 -0.55 3.33
CA THR A 71 -26.64 -0.30 2.55
C THR A 71 -26.44 -0.53 1.06
N ARG A 72 -25.24 -0.22 0.52
CA ARG A 72 -24.92 -0.55 -0.87
C ARG A 72 -24.91 -2.05 -1.11
N VAL A 73 -24.25 -2.81 -0.23
CA VAL A 73 -24.16 -4.27 -0.33
C VAL A 73 -25.55 -4.91 -0.25
N SER A 74 -26.39 -4.49 0.69
CA SER A 74 -27.77 -5.01 0.81
C SER A 74 -28.59 -4.76 -0.45
N VAL A 75 -28.51 -3.56 -1.03
CA VAL A 75 -29.23 -3.21 -2.27
C VAL A 75 -28.71 -4.03 -3.46
N ILE A 76 -27.39 -4.19 -3.58
CA ILE A 76 -26.77 -4.98 -4.67
C ILE A 76 -27.17 -6.46 -4.55
N ASN A 77 -27.13 -7.03 -3.33
CA ASN A 77 -27.50 -8.42 -3.09
C ASN A 77 -28.97 -8.68 -3.43
N GLU A 78 -29.90 -7.80 -3.02
CA GLU A 78 -31.32 -7.94 -3.38
C GLU A 78 -31.56 -7.80 -4.89
N LEU A 79 -30.82 -6.92 -5.57
CA LEU A 79 -30.89 -6.78 -7.01
C LEU A 79 -30.33 -8.02 -7.74
N GLN A 80 -29.29 -8.66 -7.19
CA GLN A 80 -28.75 -9.92 -7.72
C GLN A 80 -29.74 -11.07 -7.56
N LYS A 81 -30.41 -11.19 -6.40
CA LYS A 81 -31.46 -12.20 -6.18
C LYS A 81 -32.67 -12.02 -7.11
N SER A 82 -33.03 -10.79 -7.43
CA SER A 82 -34.23 -10.52 -8.23
C SER A 82 -34.07 -9.28 -9.12
N PRO A 83 -33.40 -9.41 -10.28
CA PRO A 83 -33.03 -8.29 -11.13
C PRO A 83 -34.21 -7.56 -11.79
N LYS A 84 -35.37 -8.24 -11.90
CA LYS A 84 -36.60 -7.67 -12.48
C LYS A 84 -37.44 -6.88 -11.46
N LYS A 85 -37.06 -6.84 -10.17
CA LYS A 85 -37.81 -6.10 -9.15
C LYS A 85 -37.76 -4.60 -9.43
N SER A 86 -38.89 -3.93 -9.26
CA SER A 86 -38.95 -2.46 -9.38
C SER A 86 -38.18 -1.78 -8.24
N VAL A 87 -37.53 -0.66 -8.56
CA VAL A 87 -36.85 0.19 -7.57
C VAL A 87 -37.80 0.65 -6.45
N ARG A 88 -39.08 0.83 -6.77
CA ARG A 88 -40.11 1.19 -5.78
C ARG A 88 -40.30 0.09 -4.73
N ARG A 89 -40.37 -1.18 -5.14
CA ARG A 89 -40.53 -2.32 -4.19
C ARG A 89 -39.28 -2.51 -3.34
N LEU A 90 -38.10 -2.49 -3.97
CA LEU A 90 -36.82 -2.55 -3.24
C LEU A 90 -36.72 -1.45 -2.19
N SER A 91 -37.16 -0.23 -2.52
CA SER A 91 -37.17 0.92 -1.60
C SER A 91 -38.00 0.69 -0.35
N GLN A 92 -39.14 0.01 -0.49
CA GLN A 92 -40.00 -0.33 0.63
C GLN A 92 -39.44 -1.48 1.46
N GLU A 93 -38.84 -2.49 0.83
CA GLU A 93 -38.25 -3.66 1.51
C GLU A 93 -37.02 -3.27 2.36
N ILE A 94 -36.15 -2.42 1.83
CA ILE A 94 -34.86 -2.06 2.46
C ILE A 94 -34.96 -0.75 3.28
N GLY A 95 -36.03 0.02 3.10
CA GLY A 95 -36.21 1.31 3.79
C GLY A 95 -35.31 2.44 3.30
N VAL A 96 -34.73 2.30 2.10
CA VAL A 96 -33.83 3.31 1.49
C VAL A 96 -34.61 4.14 0.47
N PRO A 97 -34.46 5.47 0.44
CA PRO A 97 -35.19 6.32 -0.50
C PRO A 97 -34.84 5.99 -1.97
N ARG A 98 -35.84 6.10 -2.85
CA ARG A 98 -35.73 5.75 -4.28
C ARG A 98 -34.60 6.49 -5.00
N THR A 99 -34.32 7.74 -4.62
CA THR A 99 -33.23 8.55 -5.19
C THR A 99 -31.87 7.93 -4.90
N THR A 100 -31.65 7.49 -3.67
CA THR A 100 -30.44 6.78 -3.24
C THR A 100 -30.30 5.44 -3.94
N MET A 101 -31.39 4.65 -4.05
CA MET A 101 -31.37 3.39 -4.79
C MET A 101 -30.97 3.56 -6.25
N ARG A 102 -31.55 4.54 -6.95
CA ARG A 102 -31.17 4.83 -8.34
C ARG A 102 -29.69 5.16 -8.48
N ARG A 103 -29.10 5.90 -7.53
CA ARG A 103 -27.66 6.20 -7.50
C ARG A 103 -26.82 4.93 -7.30
N ILE A 104 -27.23 4.04 -6.39
CA ILE A 104 -26.54 2.77 -6.14
C ILE A 104 -26.61 1.86 -7.37
N ILE A 105 -27.79 1.69 -7.96
CA ILE A 105 -27.99 0.85 -9.15
C ILE A 105 -27.16 1.37 -10.32
N LYS A 106 -27.23 2.67 -10.61
CA LYS A 106 -26.44 3.29 -11.68
C LYS A 106 -24.93 3.11 -11.46
N ALA A 107 -24.45 3.28 -10.22
CA ALA A 107 -23.05 3.04 -9.89
C ALA A 107 -22.66 1.56 -10.09
N ALA A 108 -23.53 0.62 -9.72
CA ALA A 108 -23.30 -0.80 -9.89
C ALA A 108 -23.30 -1.24 -11.37
N GLU A 109 -24.17 -0.68 -12.21
CA GLU A 109 -24.22 -0.94 -13.66
C GLU A 109 -22.97 -0.43 -14.38
N VAL A 110 -22.50 0.77 -14.05
CA VAL A 110 -21.23 1.31 -14.57
C VAL A 110 -20.06 0.39 -14.19
N CYS A 111 -20.03 -0.16 -12.99
CA CYS A 111 -19.03 -1.16 -12.60
C CYS A 111 -19.13 -2.47 -13.40
N LYS A 112 -20.33 -2.93 -13.78
CA LYS A 112 -20.49 -4.13 -14.63
C LYS A 112 -19.90 -3.92 -16.03
N LEU A 113 -20.07 -2.72 -16.60
CA LEU A 113 -19.51 -2.34 -17.90
C LEU A 113 -17.99 -2.13 -17.84
N ALA A 114 -17.44 -1.66 -16.72
CA ALA A 114 -15.99 -1.49 -16.55
C ALA A 114 -15.25 -2.82 -16.29
N THR A 115 -15.94 -3.83 -15.74
CA THR A 115 -15.35 -5.15 -15.39
C THR A 115 -15.51 -6.21 -16.47
N SER A 116 -16.28 -5.96 -17.53
CA SER A 116 -16.39 -6.90 -18.66
C SER A 116 -15.05 -7.11 -19.37
N HIS A 117 -14.18 -6.10 -19.41
CA HIS A 117 -12.82 -6.21 -19.95
C HIS A 117 -11.85 -7.01 -19.06
N LEU A 118 -12.14 -7.15 -17.76
CA LEU A 118 -11.29 -7.88 -16.81
C LEU A 118 -11.62 -9.39 -16.76
N LYS A 119 -12.78 -9.81 -17.27
CA LYS A 119 -13.19 -11.23 -17.30
C LYS A 119 -12.62 -12.03 -18.46
N SER A 120 -12.04 -11.38 -19.47
CA SER A 120 -11.50 -12.03 -20.67
C SER A 120 -10.00 -12.31 -20.61
N HIS A 121 -9.30 -11.92 -19.54
CA HIS A 121 -7.94 -12.35 -19.28
C HIS A 121 -7.96 -13.30 -18.09
N GLU A 122 -7.99 -14.61 -18.37
CA GLU A 122 -7.25 -15.53 -17.54
C GLU A 122 -5.82 -15.00 -17.50
N PHE A 123 -5.43 -14.39 -16.39
CA PHE A 123 -4.04 -14.09 -16.16
C PHE A 123 -3.31 -15.43 -16.24
N PRO A 124 -2.38 -15.63 -17.19
CA PRO A 124 -1.63 -16.86 -17.21
C PRO A 124 -0.98 -17.02 -15.84
N PRO A 125 -0.94 -18.25 -15.29
CA PRO A 125 -0.21 -18.49 -14.06
C PRO A 125 1.18 -17.89 -14.22
N ILE A 126 1.59 -17.05 -13.28
CA ILE A 126 2.93 -16.47 -13.27
C ILE A 126 3.87 -17.67 -13.23
N SER A 127 4.48 -18.02 -14.36
CA SER A 127 5.57 -18.97 -14.42
C SER A 127 6.74 -18.27 -13.75
N LEU A 128 6.85 -18.41 -12.43
CA LEU A 128 8.06 -17.99 -11.73
C LEU A 128 9.23 -18.75 -12.39
N PRO A 129 10.31 -18.08 -12.81
CA PRO A 129 11.43 -18.72 -13.52
C PRO A 129 12.29 -19.61 -12.61
N TYR A 130 11.79 -19.97 -11.44
CA TYR A 130 12.47 -20.80 -10.46
C TYR A 130 11.56 -21.97 -10.10
N ASP A 131 12.02 -23.17 -10.41
CA ASP A 131 11.42 -24.40 -9.92
C ASP A 131 11.41 -24.38 -8.40
N VAL A 132 10.24 -24.66 -7.81
CA VAL A 132 9.99 -24.65 -6.36
C VAL A 132 11.00 -25.53 -5.60
N GLU A 133 11.52 -26.57 -6.26
CA GLU A 133 12.55 -27.47 -5.73
C GLU A 133 13.89 -26.77 -5.45
N HIS A 134 14.25 -25.74 -6.22
CA HIS A 134 15.52 -25.02 -6.01
C HIS A 134 15.49 -24.19 -4.73
N LEU A 135 14.34 -23.60 -4.39
CA LEU A 135 14.16 -22.84 -3.15
C LEU A 135 14.07 -23.74 -1.92
N GLU A 136 13.47 -24.93 -2.03
CA GLU A 136 13.47 -25.92 -0.94
C GLU A 136 14.88 -26.46 -0.64
N GLY A 137 15.70 -26.65 -1.67
CA GLY A 137 17.11 -27.05 -1.51
C GLY A 137 17.94 -26.00 -0.77
N CYS A 138 17.75 -24.71 -1.07
CA CYS A 138 18.46 -23.62 -0.38
C CYS A 138 18.08 -23.50 1.10
N MET A 139 16.85 -23.83 1.48
CA MET A 139 16.44 -23.78 2.90
C MET A 139 16.95 -24.98 3.71
N ARG A 140 17.21 -26.14 3.09
CA ARG A 140 17.80 -27.31 3.76
C ARG A 140 19.32 -27.21 3.97
N ALA A 141 20.01 -26.33 3.24
CA ALA A 141 21.46 -26.15 3.39
C ALA A 141 21.87 -25.27 4.58
N ALA A 142 20.91 -24.87 5.45
CA ALA A 142 21.12 -24.02 6.61
C ALA A 142 21.01 -24.79 7.94
N ASP A 143 21.42 -26.07 7.98
CA ASP A 143 21.62 -26.81 9.22
C ASP A 143 22.99 -26.44 9.83
N PRO A 144 23.06 -25.87 11.05
CA PRO A 144 24.28 -25.34 11.66
C PRO A 144 25.08 -26.40 12.44
N GLU A 145 25.23 -27.60 11.90
CA GLU A 145 25.87 -28.73 12.61
C GLU A 145 27.10 -29.22 11.84
N ASP A 146 28.12 -28.37 11.67
CA ASP A 146 29.46 -28.83 11.24
C ASP A 146 30.58 -27.80 11.54
N LEU A 147 30.54 -27.18 12.71
CA LEU A 147 31.60 -26.30 13.22
C LEU A 147 32.25 -26.79 14.51
N THR A 148 32.21 -28.10 14.78
CA THR A 148 32.94 -28.72 15.89
C THR A 148 33.95 -29.73 15.39
N THR A 149 35.01 -29.29 14.71
CA THR A 149 36.33 -29.90 14.88
C THR A 149 37.43 -28.98 14.37
N LYS A 150 38.43 -28.74 15.24
CA LYS A 150 39.71 -28.02 15.05
C LYS A 150 39.80 -26.63 15.67
N ALA A 151 39.91 -26.61 16.99
CA ALA A 151 40.87 -25.75 17.68
C ALA A 151 41.65 -26.64 18.64
N GLU A 152 42.73 -27.20 18.11
CA GLU A 152 43.79 -27.89 18.83
C GLU A 152 44.45 -26.87 19.76
N VAL A 153 44.29 -27.04 21.07
CA VAL A 153 44.95 -26.24 22.10
C VAL A 153 46.30 -26.90 22.39
N PRO A 154 47.45 -26.29 22.06
CA PRO A 154 48.73 -26.80 22.49
C PRO A 154 48.91 -26.58 23.99
N ALA A 155 49.34 -27.65 24.66
CA ALA A 155 49.76 -27.68 26.04
C ALA A 155 50.93 -26.70 26.28
N ALA A 156 50.77 -25.79 27.25
CA ALA A 156 51.87 -25.09 27.88
C ALA A 156 51.68 -25.18 29.39
N ASP A 157 52.50 -26.05 29.96
CA ASP A 157 52.77 -26.27 31.37
C ASP A 157 53.20 -24.94 32.03
N SER A 158 52.61 -24.59 33.17
CA SER A 158 53.07 -23.48 34.02
C SER A 158 52.47 -23.58 35.42
N GLN A 159 53.22 -24.18 36.34
CA GLN A 159 53.24 -23.85 37.78
C GLN A 159 54.66 -24.12 38.31
N PRO A 160 55.05 -23.63 39.49
CA PRO A 160 55.19 -22.24 39.91
C PRO A 160 56.62 -21.99 40.48
N GLU A 161 56.81 -20.83 41.10
CA GLU A 161 58.00 -20.31 41.83
C GLU A 161 58.94 -19.34 41.08
#